data_AF-A0AAV2DHW3-F1
#
_entry.id   AF-A0AAV2DHW3-F1
#
_cell.length_a   1.000
_cell.length_b   1.000
_cell.length_c   1.000
_cell.angle_alpha   90.00
_cell.angle_beta   90.00
_cell.angle_gamma   90.00
#
_symmetry.space_group_name_H-M   'P 1'
#
loop_
_entity.id
_entity.type
_entity.pdbx_description
1 polymer ?
#
loop_
_entity_poly.entity_id
_entity_poly.type
_entity_poly.pdbx_seq_one_letter_code
_entity_poly.pdbx_strand_id
1 'polypeptide(L)'
;MPRSPATTAGSAWTFFFLDQVFTYLILAAASVSAEVLYLAYKGDLDITWSAACGSFGGFCHKATASLVLTFIVVLFFISISLVSSYKLFSRFDAPVLSCSAAAAKGGLEIAAF
;
A
#
# COMPACT_ATOMS: atom_id res chain seq x y z
N MET A 1 0.58 -31.85 -3.40
CA MET A 1 0.19 -30.44 -3.18
C MET A 1 1.21 -29.81 -2.26
N PRO A 2 1.92 -28.73 -2.63
CA PRO A 2 2.82 -28.08 -1.71
C PRO A 2 1.99 -27.31 -0.68
N ARG A 3 2.14 -27.68 0.59
CA ARG A 3 1.55 -27.03 1.75
C ARG A 3 2.33 -25.72 1.96
N SER A 4 1.76 -24.58 1.53
CA SER A 4 2.33 -23.28 1.86
C SER A 4 2.45 -23.16 3.39
N PRO A 5 3.57 -22.62 3.92
CA PRO A 5 3.73 -22.46 5.36
C PRO A 5 2.60 -21.58 5.88
N ALA A 6 1.96 -22.01 6.96
CA ALA A 6 0.93 -21.24 7.62
C ALA A 6 1.58 -19.99 8.22
N THR A 7 1.57 -18.88 7.48
CA THR A 7 1.86 -17.55 8.04
C THR A 7 0.90 -17.35 9.21
N THR A 8 1.44 -17.24 10.43
CA THR A 8 0.64 -16.94 11.62
C THR A 8 -0.08 -15.60 11.41
N ALA A 9 -1.29 -15.46 11.95
CA ALA A 9 -2.14 -14.29 11.69
C ALA A 9 -1.40 -12.96 11.95
N GLY A 10 -0.57 -12.88 13.00
CA GLY A 10 0.25 -11.71 13.30
C GLY A 10 1.29 -11.39 12.21
N SER A 11 1.93 -12.41 11.62
CA SER A 11 2.91 -12.19 10.55
C SER A 11 2.25 -11.65 9.27
N ALA A 12 1.04 -12.10 8.93
CA ALA A 12 0.31 -11.60 7.76
C ALA A 12 -0.07 -10.11 7.91
N TRP A 13 -0.49 -9.70 9.10
CA TRP A 13 -0.75 -8.29 9.41
C TRP A 13 0.51 -7.43 9.34
N THR A 14 1.64 -7.92 9.85
CA THR A 14 2.92 -7.20 9.75
C THR A 14 3.34 -6.98 8.30
N PHE A 15 3.23 -8.00 7.43
CA PHE A 15 3.54 -7.85 6.01
C PHE A 15 2.65 -6.81 5.34
N PHE A 16 1.33 -6.89 5.54
CA PHE A 16 0.39 -5.92 4.98
C PHE A 16 0.68 -4.49 5.46
N PHE A 17 0.97 -4.30 6.76
CA PHE A 17 1.33 -3.00 7.29
C PHE A 17 2.64 -2.46 6.68
N LEU A 18 3.67 -3.29 6.58
CA LEU A 18 4.93 -2.92 5.95
C LEU A 18 4.74 -2.55 4.47
N ASP A 19 3.99 -3.36 3.72
CA ASP A 19 3.66 -3.10 2.31
C ASP A 19 3.00 -1.72 2.15
N GLN A 20 2.05 -1.40 3.04
CA GLN A 20 1.35 -0.12 3.01
C GLN A 20 2.27 1.07 3.34
N VAL A 21 3.11 0.94 4.38
CA VAL A 21 4.08 1.97 4.77
C VAL A 21 5.07 2.25 3.63
N PHE A 22 5.66 1.22 3.03
CA PHE A 22 6.61 1.39 1.93
C PHE A 22 5.95 1.99 0.69
N THR A 23 4.73 1.58 0.36
CA THR A 23 3.96 2.14 -0.76
C THR A 23 3.79 3.66 -0.61
N TYR A 24 3.33 4.12 0.56
CA TYR A 24 3.13 5.55 0.80
C TYR A 24 4.44 6.33 0.88
N LEU A 25 5.48 5.75 1.49
CA LEU A 25 6.78 6.41 1.62
C LEU A 25 7.41 6.66 0.26
N ILE A 26 7.41 5.66 -0.62
CA ILE A 26 7.99 5.78 -1.96
C ILE A 26 7.15 6.71 -2.83
N LEU A 27 5.82 6.65 -2.72
CA LEU A 27 4.94 7.59 -3.44
C LEU A 27 5.19 9.04 -3.02
N ALA A 28 5.33 9.31 -1.72
CA ALA A 28 5.65 10.64 -1.21
C ALA A 28 7.04 11.11 -1.65
N ALA A 29 8.04 10.23 -1.64
CA ALA A 29 9.37 10.55 -2.14
C ALA A 29 9.36 10.87 -3.65
N ALA A 30 8.58 10.10 -4.43
CA ALA A 30 8.41 10.32 -5.85
C ALA A 30 7.69 11.64 -6.15
N SER A 31 6.62 11.99 -5.40
CA SER A 31 5.90 13.24 -5.60
C SER A 31 6.79 14.45 -5.29
N VAL A 32 7.47 14.47 -4.14
CA VAL A 32 8.41 15.56 -3.80
C VAL A 32 9.51 15.69 -4.85
N SER A 33 10.06 14.56 -5.31
CA SER A 33 11.09 14.56 -6.35
C SER A 33 10.56 15.09 -7.68
N ALA A 34 9.29 14.81 -8.02
CA ALA A 34 8.65 15.34 -9.22
C ALA A 34 8.49 16.86 -9.16
N GLU A 35 8.05 17.41 -8.03
CA GLU A 35 7.93 18.85 -7.82
C GLU A 35 9.29 19.56 -7.91
N VAL A 36 10.31 19.01 -7.25
CA VAL A 36 11.68 19.56 -7.32
C VAL A 36 12.22 19.53 -8.74
N LEU A 37 11.98 18.43 -9.47
CA LEU A 37 12.42 18.32 -10.86
C LEU A 37 11.64 19.27 -11.77
N TYR A 38 10.35 19.48 -11.52
CA TYR A 38 9.53 20.45 -12.24
C TYR A 38 10.08 21.87 -12.07
N LEU A 39 10.39 22.28 -10.84
CA LEU A 39 11.04 23.56 -10.56
C LEU A 39 12.43 23.63 -11.21
N ALA A 40 13.19 22.53 -11.25
CA ALA A 40 14.49 22.52 -11.91
C ALA A 40 14.38 22.73 -13.43
N TYR A 41 13.30 22.29 -14.09
CA TYR A 41 13.05 22.50 -15.51
C TYR A 41 12.43 23.87 -15.82
N LYS A 42 11.44 24.30 -15.05
CA LYS A 42 10.63 25.50 -15.35
C LYS A 42 11.09 26.73 -14.58
N GLY A 43 11.68 26.56 -13.41
CA GLY A 43 11.88 27.64 -12.45
C GLY A 43 10.56 28.14 -11.88
N ASP A 44 10.66 29.07 -10.93
CA ASP A 44 9.56 29.85 -10.40
C ASP A 44 10.08 31.24 -10.00
N LEU A 45 9.52 32.29 -10.60
CA LEU A 45 9.98 33.66 -10.36
C LEU A 45 9.48 34.22 -9.02
N ASP A 46 8.32 33.77 -8.54
CA ASP A 46 7.71 34.29 -7.31
C ASP A 46 8.51 33.87 -6.07
N ILE A 47 9.12 32.68 -6.07
CA ILE A 47 10.05 32.24 -5.02
C ILE A 47 11.54 32.37 -5.39
N THR A 48 11.86 33.09 -6.47
CA THR A 48 13.25 33.31 -6.96
C THR A 48 13.99 32.00 -7.31
N TRP A 49 13.28 30.93 -7.64
CA TRP A 49 13.88 29.66 -8.04
C TRP A 49 14.22 29.66 -9.54
N SER A 50 15.51 29.62 -9.86
CA SER A 50 15.95 29.57 -11.27
C SER A 50 15.93 28.15 -11.84
N ALA A 51 15.62 28.02 -13.13
CA ALA A 51 15.69 26.75 -13.85
C ALA A 51 17.13 26.24 -13.94
N ALA A 52 17.44 25.14 -13.25
CA ALA A 52 18.78 24.55 -13.20
C ALA A 52 19.07 23.63 -14.40
N CYS A 53 18.04 23.00 -14.97
CA CYS A 53 18.21 21.99 -16.02
C CYS A 53 18.70 22.55 -17.36
N GLY A 54 18.67 23.88 -17.55
CA GLY A 54 19.31 24.52 -18.71
C GLY A 54 20.84 24.38 -18.69
N SER A 55 21.46 24.40 -17.50
CA SER A 55 22.91 24.23 -17.35
C SER A 55 23.32 22.77 -17.07
N PHE A 56 22.42 21.97 -16.47
CA PHE A 56 22.70 20.59 -16.04
C PHE A 56 21.82 19.54 -16.75
N GLY A 57 21.59 19.71 -18.06
CA GLY A 57 20.65 18.86 -18.82
C GLY A 57 20.92 17.35 -18.72
N GLY A 58 22.19 16.92 -18.74
CA GLY A 58 22.54 15.50 -18.60
C GLY A 58 22.19 14.90 -17.23
N PHE A 59 22.33 15.67 -16.15
CA PHE A 59 21.90 15.27 -14.81
C PHE A 59 20.36 15.22 -14.74
N CYS A 60 19.68 16.25 -15.24
CA CYS A 60 18.23 16.30 -15.21
C CYS A 60 17.59 15.18 -16.03
N HIS A 61 18.18 14.80 -17.17
CA HIS A 61 17.71 13.67 -17.95
C HIS A 61 17.78 12.35 -17.15
N LYS A 62 18.92 12.08 -16.50
CA LYS A 62 19.08 10.89 -15.63
C LYS A 62 18.16 10.93 -14.42
N ALA A 63 18.00 12.09 -13.79
CA ALA A 63 17.07 12.29 -12.67
C ALA A 63 15.62 12.04 -13.09
N THR A 64 15.22 12.51 -14.28
CA THR A 64 13.88 12.25 -14.85
C THR A 64 13.68 10.76 -15.08
N ALA A 65 14.66 10.07 -15.68
CA ALA A 65 14.59 8.63 -15.89
C ALA A 65 14.47 7.86 -14.56
N SER A 66 15.25 8.26 -13.55
CA SER A 66 15.16 7.69 -12.20
C SER A 66 13.77 7.91 -11.59
N LEU A 67 13.20 9.10 -11.73
CA LEU A 67 11.87 9.44 -11.23
C LEU A 67 10.79 8.56 -11.87
N VAL A 68 10.84 8.38 -13.20
CA VAL A 68 9.92 7.49 -13.93
C VAL A 68 10.03 6.06 -13.41
N LEU A 69 11.25 5.56 -13.20
CA LEU A 69 11.47 4.25 -12.59
C LEU A 69 10.90 4.16 -11.17
N THR A 70 11.02 5.21 -10.36
CA THR A 70 10.41 5.26 -9.01
C THR A 70 8.88 5.15 -9.09
N PHE A 71 8.22 5.82 -10.03
CA PHE A 71 6.77 5.66 -10.23
C PHE A 71 6.39 4.24 -10.67
N ILE A 72 7.19 3.60 -11.52
CA ILE A 72 6.99 2.19 -11.88
C ILE A 72 7.11 1.30 -10.63
N VAL A 73 8.10 1.54 -9.78
CA VAL A 73 8.26 0.84 -8.49
C VAL A 73 7.03 1.04 -7.59
N VAL A 74 6.47 2.26 -7.52
CA VAL A 74 5.22 2.53 -6.79
C VAL A 74 4.07 1.64 -7.30
N LEU A 75 3.91 1.48 -8.61
CA LEU A 75 2.86 0.61 -9.18
C LEU A 75 3.03 -0.86 -8.77
N PHE A 76 4.27 -1.35 -8.70
CA PHE A 76 4.56 -2.68 -8.18
C PHE A 76 4.24 -2.81 -6.70
N PHE A 77 4.60 -1.82 -5.88
CA PHE A 77 4.27 -1.80 -4.45
C PHE A 77 2.75 -1.77 -4.20
N ILE A 78 2.00 -0.98 -4.97
CA ILE A 78 0.53 -1.00 -4.94
C ILE A 78 -0.01 -2.39 -5.25
N SER A 79 0.53 -3.04 -6.30
CA SER A 79 0.12 -4.40 -6.69
C SER A 79 0.39 -5.41 -5.58
N ILE A 80 1.55 -5.33 -4.92
CA ILE A 80 1.92 -6.19 -3.80
C ILE A 80 0.98 -5.94 -2.61
N SER A 81 0.72 -4.68 -2.25
CA SER A 81 -0.22 -4.31 -1.17
C SER A 81 -1.63 -4.85 -1.44
N LEU A 82 -2.12 -4.80 -2.68
CA LEU A 82 -3.41 -5.38 -3.06
C LEU A 82 -3.43 -6.90 -2.89
N VAL A 83 -2.38 -7.61 -3.30
CA VAL A 83 -2.29 -9.07 -3.10
C VAL A 83 -2.22 -9.41 -1.61
N SER A 84 -1.46 -8.65 -0.83
CA SER A 84 -1.28 -8.79 0.61
C SER A 84 -2.61 -8.61 1.36
N SER A 85 -3.33 -7.53 1.07
CA SER A 85 -4.67 -7.25 1.62
C SER A 85 -5.68 -8.32 1.21
N TYR A 86 -5.72 -8.73 -0.06
CA TYR A 86 -6.62 -9.78 -0.53
C TYR A 86 -6.40 -11.08 0.24
N LYS A 87 -5.14 -11.49 0.42
CA LYS A 87 -4.78 -12.70 1.18
C LYS A 87 -5.11 -12.58 2.66
N LEU A 88 -4.97 -11.39 3.23
CA LEU A 88 -5.30 -11.11 4.63
C LEU A 88 -6.81 -11.19 4.84
N PHE A 89 -7.59 -10.47 4.04
CA PHE A 89 -9.04 -10.38 4.17
C PHE A 89 -9.76 -11.67 3.74
N SER A 90 -9.25 -12.42 2.76
CA SER A 90 -9.83 -13.71 2.38
C SER A 90 -9.74 -14.78 3.47
N ARG A 91 -8.95 -14.57 4.53
CA ARG A 91 -8.82 -15.48 5.67
C ARG A 91 -9.77 -15.13 6.82
N PHE A 92 -10.33 -13.94 6.81
CA PHE A 92 -11.38 -13.53 7.72
C PHE A 92 -12.73 -13.93 7.09
N ASP A 93 -13.06 -15.22 7.13
CA ASP A 93 -14.44 -15.65 6.89
C ASP A 93 -15.36 -14.89 7.85
N ALA A 94 -16.47 -14.36 7.34
CA ALA A 94 -17.48 -13.72 8.18
C ALA A 94 -17.86 -14.71 9.30
N PRO A 95 -18.04 -14.26 10.56
CA PRO A 95 -18.47 -15.15 11.61
C PRO A 95 -19.79 -15.76 11.17
N VAL A 96 -19.77 -17.05 10.82
CA VAL A 96 -21.00 -17.82 10.70
C VAL A 96 -21.65 -17.68 12.06
N LEU A 97 -22.84 -17.09 12.09
CA LEU A 97 -23.70 -17.11 13.25
C LEU A 97 -24.03 -18.58 13.53
N SER A 98 -23.11 -19.29 14.19
CA SER A 98 -23.30 -20.65 14.73
C SER A 98 -24.40 -20.69 15.79
N CYS A 99 -25.03 -19.54 16.07
CA CYS A 99 -26.25 -19.41 16.86
C CYS A 99 -27.42 -20.24 16.29
N SER A 100 -27.48 -20.53 14.99
CA SER A 100 -28.61 -21.34 14.45
C SER A 100 -28.48 -22.85 14.67
N ALA A 101 -27.28 -23.39 14.93
CA ALA A 101 -27.10 -24.83 15.17
C ALA A 101 -27.19 -25.21 16.66
N ALA A 102 -26.88 -24.27 17.55
CA ALA A 102 -27.08 -24.45 19.00
C ALA A 102 -28.54 -24.18 19.43
N ALA A 103 -29.25 -23.27 18.75
CA ALA A 103 -30.65 -22.96 19.05
C ALA A 103 -31.65 -24.06 18.64
N ALA A 104 -31.24 -25.01 17.78
CA ALA A 104 -32.10 -26.14 17.37
C ALA A 104 -32.01 -27.35 18.33
N LYS A 105 -31.08 -27.36 19.31
CA LYS A 105 -30.81 -28.54 20.16
C LYS A 105 -31.02 -28.34 21.66
N GLY A 106 -31.28 -27.11 22.12
CA GLY A 106 -31.55 -26.80 23.53
C GLY A 106 -32.91 -26.14 23.67
N GLY A 107 -33.88 -26.90 24.19
CA GLY A 107 -35.26 -26.49 24.35
C GLY A 107 -35.44 -25.18 25.12
N LEU A 108 -36.48 -24.48 24.67
CA LEU A 108 -37.32 -23.55 25.39
C LEU A 108 -37.52 -23.97 26.87
N GLU A 109 -36.90 -23.24 27.80
CA GLU A 109 -37.39 -23.14 29.19
C GLU A 109 -37.67 -21.66 29.45
N ILE A 110 -38.91 -21.27 29.18
CA ILE A 110 -39.45 -19.98 29.63
C ILE A 110 -39.82 -20.18 31.09
N ALA A 111 -38.94 -19.79 32.02
CA ALA A 111 -39.32 -19.61 33.41
C ALA A 111 -39.98 -18.23 33.56
N ALA A 112 -41.29 -18.18 33.31
CA ALA A 112 -42.16 -17.15 33.84
C ALA A 112 -42.92 -17.77 35.02
N PHE A 113 -42.56 -17.33 36.23
CA PHE A 113 -43.22 -17.52 37.54
C PHE A 113 -43.61 -18.94 37.95
#